data_AF-A0A059AHI5-F1
#
_entry.id   AF-A0A059AHI5-F1
#
_cell.length_a   1.000
_cell.length_b   1.000
_cell.length_c   1.000
_cell.angle_alpha   90.00
_cell.angle_beta   90.00
_cell.angle_gamma   90.00
#
_symmetry.space_group_name_H-M   'P 1'
#
loop_
_entity.id
_entity.type
_entity.pdbx_description
1 polymer ?
#
loop_
_entity_poly.entity_id
_entity_poly.type
_entity_poly.pdbx_seq_one_letter_code
_entity_poly.pdbx_strand_id
1 'polypeptide(L)' 'MSRLTVFKYDEILTITKNFEREIGEGAFGKVYLGKLGDETKVAVKVLSESSWQ' A
#
# COMPACT_ATOMS: atom_id res chain seq x y z
N MET A 1 7.13 -21.16 6.48
CA MET A 1 6.59 -20.03 7.26
C MET A 1 6.87 -18.76 6.49
N SER A 2 5.86 -17.96 6.17
CA SER A 2 6.06 -16.65 5.54
C SER A 2 6.64 -15.67 6.57
N ARG A 3 7.65 -14.90 6.18
CA ARG A 3 8.20 -13.82 7.01
C ARG A 3 7.30 -12.60 6.85
N LEU A 4 6.72 -12.12 7.94
CA LEU A 4 6.05 -10.82 7.94
C LEU A 4 7.13 -9.74 7.93
N THR A 5 7.02 -8.81 6.98
CA THR A 5 7.89 -7.63 6.88
C THR A 5 7.07 -6.41 7.22
N VAL A 6 7.54 -5.61 8.17
CA VAL A 6 6.92 -4.34 8.55
C VAL A 6 7.66 -3.22 7.82
N PHE A 7 6.90 -2.31 7.22
CA PHE A 7 7.42 -1.11 6.56
C PHE A 7 7.00 0.12 7.36
N LYS A 8 7.90 1.08 7.48
CA LYS A 8 7.59 2.41 8.00
C LYS A 8 6.80 3.20 6.97
N TYR A 9 6.15 4.26 7.44
CA TYR A 9 5.30 5.09 6.57
C TYR A 9 6.08 5.78 5.45
N ASP A 10 7.30 6.26 5.72
CA ASP A 10 8.19 6.85 4.71
C ASP A 10 8.62 5.86 3.62
N GLU A 11 8.78 4.59 3.99
CA GLU A 11 9.00 3.51 3.01
C GLU A 11 7.76 3.31 2.14
N ILE A 12 6.55 3.35 2.73
CA ILE A 12 5.29 3.27 1.96
C ILE A 12 5.15 4.45 0.99
N LEU A 13 5.51 5.67 1.42
CA LEU A 13 5.54 6.84 0.53
C LEU A 13 6.48 6.61 -0.65
N THR A 14 7.67 6.07 -0.39
CA THR A 14 8.65 5.77 -1.46
C THR A 14 8.13 4.68 -2.40
N ILE A 15 7.61 3.58 -1.84
CA ILE A 15 7.08 2.43 -2.59
C ILE A 15 5.95 2.86 -3.54
N THR A 16 5.06 3.74 -3.08
CA THR A 16 3.87 4.19 -3.82
C THR A 16 4.08 5.48 -4.61
N LYS A 17 5.30 6.05 -4.59
CA LYS A 17 5.61 7.37 -5.14
C LYS A 17 4.65 8.45 -4.62
N ASN A 18 4.47 8.48 -3.30
CA ASN A 18 3.52 9.35 -2.61
C ASN A 18 2.07 9.13 -3.08
N PHE A 19 1.65 7.87 -3.15
CA PHE A 19 0.30 7.47 -3.57
C PHE A 19 -0.10 7.96 -4.98
N GLU A 20 0.86 8.01 -5.92
CA GLU A 20 0.67 8.58 -7.27
C GLU A 20 -0.40 7.84 -8.10
N ARG A 21 -0.42 6.51 -8.02
CA ARG A 21 -1.24 5.67 -8.90
C ARG A 21 -2.20 4.79 -8.13
N GLU A 22 -3.45 5.23 -8.05
CA GLU A 22 -4.57 4.39 -7.62
C GLU A 22 -4.84 3.29 -8.66
N ILE A 23 -5.10 2.07 -8.19
CA ILE A 23 -5.43 0.90 -9.02
C ILE A 23 -6.75 0.23 -8.61
N GLY A 24 -7.43 0.76 -7.60
CA GLY A 24 -8.74 0.31 -7.19
C GLY A 24 -9.23 1.00 -5.93
N GLU A 25 -10.54 0.98 -5.76
CA GLU A 25 -11.23 1.51 -4.58
C GLU A 25 -12.39 0.56 -4.22
N GLY A 26 -12.62 0.37 -2.94
CA GLY A 26 -13.74 -0.39 -2.42
C GLY A 26 -14.14 0.10 -1.04
N ALA A 27 -15.08 -0.61 -0.41
CA ALA A 27 -15.66 -0.21 0.89
C ALA A 27 -14.63 0.03 2.00
N PHE A 28 -13.46 -0.60 1.91
CA PHE A 28 -12.39 -0.54 2.92
C PHE A 28 -11.21 0.34 2.48
N GLY A 29 -11.43 1.28 1.57
CA GLY A 29 -10.46 2.28 1.15
C GLY A 29 -9.73 1.96 -0.16
N LYS A 30 -8.73 2.80 -0.43
CA LYS A 30 -8.04 2.90 -1.73
C LYS A 30 -6.87 1.94 -1.82
N VAL A 31 -6.58 1.47 -3.03
CA VAL A 31 -5.46 0.59 -3.34
C VAL A 31 -4.55 1.29 -4.34
N TYR A 32 -3.26 1.37 -4.03
CA TYR A 32 -2.25 2.03 -4.84
C TYR A 32 -1.23 1.03 -5.38
N LEU A 33 -0.73 1.27 -6.58
CA LEU A 33 0.41 0.53 -7.12
C LEU A 33 1.69 0.98 -6.41
N GLY A 34 2.44 0.01 -5.91
CA GLY A 34 3.78 0.22 -5.38
C GLY A 34 4.84 -0.60 -6.10
N LYS A 35 6.10 -0.23 -5.90
CA LYS A 35 7.27 -1.02 -6.33
C LYS A 35 8.30 -1.09 -5.20
N LEU A 36 8.71 -2.30 -4.83
CA LEU A 36 9.82 -2.54 -3.90
C LEU A 36 11.17 -2.28 -4.61
N GLY A 37 12.24 -2.21 -3.82
CA GLY A 37 13.59 -1.95 -4.35
C GLY A 37 14.12 -3.01 -5.32
N ASP A 38 13.57 -4.22 -5.28
CA ASP A 38 13.89 -5.34 -6.19
C ASP A 38 12.96 -5.40 -7.42
N GLU A 39 12.28 -4.29 -7.74
CA GLU A 39 11.32 -4.17 -8.84
C GLU A 39 9.99 -4.94 -8.63
N THR A 40 9.81 -5.64 -7.51
CA THR A 40 8.57 -6.35 -7.22
C THR A 40 7.40 -5.38 -7.12
N LYS A 41 6.38 -5.59 -7.96
CA LYS A 41 5.13 -4.81 -7.91
C LYS A 41 4.26 -5.28 -6.74
N VAL A 42 3.70 -4.32 -6.01
CA VAL A 42 2.83 -4.58 -4.85
C VAL A 42 1.57 -3.73 -4.92
N ALA A 43 0.53 -4.17 -4.23
CA ALA A 43 -0.67 -3.38 -3.99
C ALA A 43 -0.65 -2.88 -2.53
N VAL A 44 -0.73 -1.57 -2.34
CA VAL A 44 -0.78 -0.92 -1.02
C VAL A 44 -2.21 -0.47 -0.75
N LYS A 45 -2.89 -1.11 0.19
CA LYS A 45 -4.25 -0.74 0.59
C LYS A 45 -4.21 0.22 1.77
N VAL A 46 -4.81 1.39 1.60
CA VAL A 46 -5.00 2.38 2.66
C VAL A 46 -6.42 2.21 3.19
N LEU A 47 -6.54 1.80 4.46
CA LEU A 47 -7.83 1.61 5.10
C LEU A 47 -8.51 2.97 5.35
N SER A 48 -9.82 3.04 5.08
CA SER A 48 -10.63 4.21 5.45
C SER A 48 -10.80 4.28 6.97
N GLU A 49 -11.12 5.46 7.52
CA GLU A 49 -11.42 5.61 8.95
C GLU A 49 -12.60 4.72 9.40
N SER A 50 -13.58 4.51 8.52
CA SER A 50 -14.71 3.62 8.74
C SER A 50 -14.38 2.12 8.62
N SER A 51 -13.16 1.75 8.20
CA SER A 51 -12.78 0.33 8.03
C SER A 51 -12.65 -0.44 9.35
N TRP A 52 -12.72 0.25 10.49
CA TRP A 52 -12.61 -0.33 11.84
C TRP A 52 -13.97 -0.56 12.52
N GLN A 53 -15.08 -0.28 11.84
CA GLN A 53 -16.43 -0.56 12.33
C GLN A 53 -16.81 -2.04 12.21
#